data_AF-A0A7X7QU71-F1
#
_entry.id   AF-A0A7X7QU71-F1
#
_cell.length_a   1.000
_cell.length_b   1.000
_cell.length_c   1.000
_cell.angle_alpha   90.00
_cell.angle_beta   90.00
_cell.angle_gamma   90.00
#
_symmetry.space_group_name_H-M   'P 1'
#
loop_
_entity.id
_entity.type
_entity.pdbx_description
1 polymer ?
#
loop_
_entity_poly.entity_id
_entity_poly.type
_entity_poly.pdbx_seq_one_letter_code
_entity_poly.pdbx_strand_id
1 'polypeptide(L)'
;ASRAREAARKAREFVRRKGALDSAALPGKLADCQNEDPEEAELYLVEGDSAGGSAKQARDKAYQAILPLRGKILNVEKARFDKMLASEEIRTIITALGTRIGAEFDISKLRYHKVVIMTDADVDGSHIRTLLLTFFFRQMNELVARGHLYIAQPPLYKVKRGKAERYMKDESEFAEFIVNGGVQGVELLSDNGVRTDAEALKKQVLSLRRIEPLLDAFDKERQDPRVVLTFAKAALGNHDFVQHRETTEKMAERLRQELADVLKDPVEIEVISSAAGSGETNYRIRVLTRYKGSSRETMLSHELWLRGHFRRLTRIIEEAAQLGTRPYKLVEAGKNEVIERCPDLEDIIRAVDERGRKGLAITRYKGLGEMNPEQLWETTMEPKNRTFLQVRVEDAINADEIFTMLMGDEVEPRRKFIEENALKIRNLDI
;
A
#
# COMPACT_ATOMS: atom_id res chain seq x y z
N ALA A 1 5.94 25.23 34.37
CA ALA A 1 5.61 23.88 34.88
C ALA A 1 4.35 23.84 35.77
N SER A 2 4.23 24.68 36.81
CA SER A 2 3.09 24.67 37.74
C SER A 2 1.71 24.90 37.08
N ARG A 3 1.56 25.93 36.22
CA ARG A 3 0.30 26.20 35.48
C ARG A 3 -0.17 25.04 34.59
N ALA A 4 0.74 24.30 33.95
CA ALA A 4 0.41 23.15 33.11
C ALA A 4 -0.05 21.94 33.94
N ARG A 5 0.55 21.73 35.13
CA ARG A 5 0.10 20.70 36.08
C ARG A 5 -1.26 21.03 36.67
N GLU A 6 -1.52 22.30 36.98
CA GLU A 6 -2.81 22.75 37.50
C GLU A 6 -3.92 22.67 36.44
N ALA A 7 -3.62 23.00 35.18
CA ALA A 7 -4.52 22.82 34.04
C ALA A 7 -4.81 21.33 33.77
N ALA A 8 -3.79 20.46 33.82
CA ALA A 8 -3.98 19.02 33.70
C ALA A 8 -4.82 18.46 34.86
N ARG A 9 -4.61 18.92 36.10
CA ARG A 9 -5.44 18.56 37.25
C ARG A 9 -6.89 19.02 37.06
N LYS A 10 -7.12 20.26 36.62
CA LYS A 10 -8.47 20.79 36.33
C LYS A 10 -9.15 20.04 35.18
N ALA A 11 -8.42 19.69 34.12
CA ALA A 11 -8.95 18.89 33.01
C ALA A 11 -9.32 17.46 33.45
N ARG A 12 -8.46 16.81 34.25
CA ARG A 12 -8.76 15.50 34.87
C ARG A 12 -9.96 15.60 35.80
N GLU A 13 -10.02 16.61 36.66
CA GLU A 13 -11.17 16.86 37.54
C GLU A 13 -12.45 17.18 36.77
N PHE A 14 -12.37 17.85 35.62
CA PHE A 14 -13.54 18.17 34.80
C PHE A 14 -14.13 16.91 34.14
N VAL A 15 -13.27 16.03 33.62
CA VAL A 15 -13.66 14.68 33.16
C VAL A 15 -14.26 13.87 34.32
N ARG A 16 -13.68 13.98 35.52
CA ARG A 16 -14.12 13.28 36.73
C ARG A 16 -15.45 13.79 37.29
N ARG A 17 -15.72 15.10 37.26
CA ARG A 17 -16.98 15.70 37.76
C ARG A 17 -18.18 15.35 36.90
N LYS A 18 -18.02 15.23 35.58
CA LYS A 18 -19.09 14.70 34.72
C LYS A 18 -19.28 13.18 34.87
N GLY A 19 -18.25 12.44 35.26
CA GLY A 19 -18.34 10.98 35.50
C GLY A 19 -18.88 10.57 36.87
N ALA A 20 -19.02 11.48 37.84
CA ALA A 20 -19.41 11.16 39.21
C ALA A 20 -20.87 11.49 39.56
N LEU A 21 -21.59 12.23 38.71
CA LEU A 21 -22.93 12.77 39.02
C LEU A 21 -24.04 12.37 38.04
N ASP A 22 -23.75 11.59 37.00
CA ASP A 22 -24.76 10.97 36.16
C ASP A 22 -24.30 9.55 35.84
N SER A 23 -25.22 8.59 35.88
CA SER A 23 -25.15 7.39 35.06
C SER A 23 -24.69 7.82 33.66
N ALA A 24 -23.46 7.44 33.30
CA ALA A 24 -22.66 8.07 32.25
C ALA A 24 -23.49 8.45 31.01
N ALA A 25 -23.80 9.74 30.86
CA ALA A 25 -24.46 10.22 29.66
C ALA A 25 -23.52 9.95 28.49
N LEU A 26 -23.89 8.98 27.66
CA LEU A 26 -23.14 8.61 26.48
C LEU A 26 -22.99 9.83 25.56
N PRO A 27 -21.89 9.93 24.80
CA PRO A 27 -21.71 11.07 23.92
C PRO A 27 -22.85 11.18 22.91
N GLY A 28 -23.42 12.37 22.71
CA GLY A 28 -24.56 12.55 21.78
C GLY A 28 -24.28 12.18 20.32
N LYS A 29 -22.99 12.08 19.94
CA LYS A 29 -22.53 11.60 18.63
C LYS A 29 -22.53 10.07 18.52
N LEU A 30 -22.48 9.35 19.64
CA LEU A 30 -22.41 7.89 19.67
C LEU A 30 -23.79 7.30 19.34
N ALA A 31 -23.85 6.48 18.29
CA ALA A 31 -24.99 5.62 18.01
C ALA A 31 -24.70 4.25 18.61
N ASP A 32 -25.12 4.03 19.85
CA ASP A 32 -24.79 2.84 20.63
C ASP A 32 -25.57 1.58 20.20
N CYS A 33 -25.08 0.39 20.59
CA CYS A 33 -25.72 -0.90 20.41
C CYS A 33 -26.59 -1.30 21.62
N GLN A 34 -27.40 -2.34 21.46
CA GLN A 34 -28.29 -2.86 22.51
C GLN A 34 -27.60 -3.87 23.43
N ASN A 35 -26.59 -4.57 22.93
CA ASN A 35 -25.85 -5.56 23.69
C ASN A 35 -24.93 -4.87 24.70
N GLU A 36 -25.01 -5.30 25.96
CA GLU A 36 -24.17 -4.83 27.05
C GLU A 36 -22.95 -5.73 27.28
N ASP A 37 -22.90 -6.92 26.65
CA ASP A 37 -21.74 -7.81 26.70
C ASP A 37 -20.58 -7.23 25.87
N PRO A 38 -19.46 -6.84 26.51
CA PRO A 38 -18.32 -6.28 25.81
C PRO A 38 -17.69 -7.22 24.78
N GLU A 39 -17.76 -8.54 24.95
CA GLU A 39 -17.15 -9.52 24.04
C GLU A 39 -17.85 -9.57 22.67
N GLU A 40 -19.17 -9.39 22.69
CA GLU A 40 -20.00 -9.39 21.49
C GLU A 40 -20.12 -7.99 20.87
N ALA A 41 -19.97 -6.94 21.68
CA ALA A 41 -20.14 -5.55 21.24
C ALA A 41 -18.92 -4.99 20.48
N GLU A 42 -19.21 -4.21 19.45
CA GLU A 42 -18.23 -3.64 18.53
C GLU A 42 -18.43 -2.12 18.42
N LEU A 43 -17.34 -1.36 18.40
CA LEU A 43 -17.35 0.09 18.20
C LEU A 43 -16.61 0.45 16.92
N TYR A 44 -17.29 1.08 15.97
CA TYR A 44 -16.68 1.62 14.76
C TYR A 44 -16.39 3.10 14.93
N LEU A 45 -15.13 3.48 14.76
CA LEU A 45 -14.68 4.87 14.64
C LEU A 45 -14.65 5.24 13.16
N VAL A 46 -15.52 6.15 12.75
CA VAL A 46 -15.75 6.46 11.33
C VAL A 46 -15.33 7.88 11.01
N GLU A 47 -14.63 8.07 9.89
CA GLU A 47 -14.23 9.38 9.42
C GLU A 47 -15.40 10.16 8.80
N GLY A 48 -15.74 11.30 9.40
CA GLY A 48 -16.71 12.24 8.85
C GLY A 48 -18.18 11.88 9.07
N ASP A 49 -19.05 12.89 8.92
CA ASP A 49 -20.50 12.71 9.08
C ASP A 49 -21.12 11.91 7.93
N SER A 50 -20.53 11.95 6.72
CA SER A 50 -21.03 11.24 5.55
C SER A 50 -20.94 9.72 5.72
N ALA A 51 -19.72 9.20 5.93
CA ALA A 51 -19.51 7.78 6.20
C ALA A 51 -20.16 7.36 7.52
N GLY A 52 -20.16 8.23 8.54
CA GLY A 52 -20.89 7.99 9.79
C GLY A 52 -22.40 7.82 9.60
N GLY A 53 -23.01 8.57 8.68
CA GLY A 53 -24.42 8.46 8.31
C GLY A 53 -24.74 7.12 7.64
N SER A 54 -23.95 6.72 6.64
CA SER A 54 -24.09 5.42 5.96
C SER A 54 -23.87 4.26 6.91
N ALA A 55 -22.82 4.32 7.74
CA ALA A 55 -22.52 3.29 8.74
C ALA A 55 -23.63 3.16 9.79
N LYS A 56 -24.21 4.27 10.25
CA LYS A 56 -25.33 4.26 11.20
C LYS A 56 -26.59 3.61 10.61
N GLN A 57 -26.83 3.75 9.32
CA GLN A 57 -27.94 3.12 8.61
C GLN A 57 -27.69 1.62 8.34
N ALA A 58 -26.43 1.27 8.03
CA ALA A 58 -26.00 -0.08 7.70
C ALA A 58 -25.88 -1.02 8.92
N ARG A 59 -25.51 -0.48 10.08
CA ARG A 59 -25.13 -1.27 11.27
C ARG A 59 -26.23 -2.22 11.74
N ASP A 60 -25.78 -3.31 12.35
CA ASP A 60 -26.65 -4.09 13.23
C ASP A 60 -26.72 -3.42 14.61
N LYS A 61 -27.92 -2.95 14.98
CA LYS A 61 -28.15 -2.26 16.26
C LYS A 61 -27.99 -3.18 17.47
N ALA A 62 -28.05 -4.50 17.27
CA ALA A 62 -27.87 -5.46 18.35
C ALA A 62 -26.47 -5.32 18.96
N TYR A 63 -25.41 -5.31 18.15
CA TYR A 63 -24.03 -5.40 18.66
C TYR A 63 -23.04 -4.37 18.09
N GLN A 64 -23.42 -3.55 17.11
CA GLN A 64 -22.49 -2.57 16.51
C GLN A 64 -22.84 -1.14 16.89
N ALA A 65 -21.92 -0.46 17.58
CA ALA A 65 -21.96 0.96 17.87
C ALA A 65 -21.14 1.76 16.83
N ILE A 66 -21.62 2.95 16.47
CA ILE A 66 -20.94 3.85 15.53
C ILE A 66 -20.61 5.17 16.21
N LEU A 67 -19.35 5.59 16.12
CA LEU A 67 -18.88 6.88 16.55
C LEU A 67 -18.25 7.66 15.38
N PRO A 68 -19.00 8.61 14.78
CA PRO A 68 -18.45 9.51 13.76
C PRO A 68 -17.47 10.51 14.37
N LEU A 69 -16.34 10.71 13.70
CA LEU A 69 -15.30 11.68 14.08
C LEU A 69 -15.27 12.84 13.09
N ARG A 70 -15.12 14.07 13.59
CA ARG A 70 -15.10 15.28 12.76
C ARG A 70 -13.71 15.92 12.70
N GLY A 71 -13.27 16.24 11.49
CA GLY A 71 -12.03 16.98 11.25
C GLY A 71 -10.76 16.19 11.57
N LYS A 72 -9.61 16.86 11.47
CA LYS A 72 -8.32 16.24 11.80
C LYS A 72 -8.18 16.13 13.31
N ILE A 73 -8.02 14.89 13.81
CA ILE A 73 -7.84 14.62 15.24
C ILE A 73 -6.59 15.37 15.73
N LEU A 74 -6.67 15.88 16.96
CA LEU A 74 -5.53 16.53 17.58
C LEU A 74 -4.34 15.55 17.67
N ASN A 75 -3.19 15.96 17.17
CA ASN A 75 -1.96 15.21 17.32
C ASN A 75 -1.55 15.14 18.81
N VAL A 76 -1.76 13.97 19.41
CA VAL A 76 -1.47 13.69 20.82
C VAL A 76 0.01 13.55 21.14
N GLU A 77 0.87 13.38 20.12
CA GLU A 77 2.33 13.33 20.29
C GLU A 77 2.88 14.72 20.64
N LYS A 78 2.46 15.73 19.88
CA LYS A 78 2.88 17.12 20.10
C LYS A 78 2.05 17.85 21.15
N ALA A 79 0.80 17.45 21.31
CA ALA A 79 -0.09 18.13 22.23
C ALA A 79 0.22 17.73 23.67
N ARG A 80 0.33 18.74 24.54
CA ARG A 80 0.36 18.49 25.98
C ARG A 80 -0.93 17.81 26.43
N PHE A 81 -0.83 16.99 27.47
CA PHE A 81 -1.93 16.19 28.02
C PHE A 81 -3.21 17.00 28.32
N ASP A 82 -3.07 18.24 28.77
CA ASP A 82 -4.19 19.17 29.01
C ASP A 82 -4.91 19.58 27.71
N LYS A 83 -4.18 19.85 26.62
CA LYS A 83 -4.77 20.11 25.31
C LYS A 83 -5.45 18.89 24.72
N MET A 84 -4.87 17.70 24.94
CA MET A 84 -5.48 16.43 24.53
C MET A 84 -6.85 16.23 25.18
N LEU A 85 -6.95 16.41 26.50
CA LEU A 85 -8.23 16.33 27.21
C LEU A 85 -9.19 17.48 26.89
N ALA A 86 -8.68 18.62 26.40
CA ALA A 86 -9.52 19.71 25.92
C ALA A 86 -10.21 19.40 24.57
N SER A 87 -9.67 18.45 23.79
CA SER A 87 -10.25 18.02 22.52
C SER A 87 -11.59 17.29 22.72
N GLU A 88 -12.63 17.76 22.05
CA GLU A 88 -13.96 17.15 22.13
C GLU A 88 -13.97 15.73 21.57
N GLU A 89 -13.34 15.51 20.42
CA GLU A 89 -13.28 14.19 19.75
C GLU A 89 -12.59 13.15 20.64
N ILE A 90 -11.47 13.50 21.27
CA ILE A 90 -10.75 12.59 22.17
C ILE A 90 -11.58 12.29 23.42
N ARG A 91 -12.21 13.30 24.03
CA ARG A 91 -13.11 13.06 25.18
C ARG A 91 -14.26 12.14 24.82
N THR A 92 -14.81 12.31 23.62
CA THR A 92 -15.93 11.52 23.10
C THR A 92 -15.51 10.05 22.96
N ILE A 93 -14.33 9.77 22.39
CA ILE A 93 -13.77 8.42 22.28
C ILE A 93 -13.58 7.79 23.68
N ILE A 94 -12.94 8.51 24.61
CA ILE A 94 -12.68 8.02 25.97
C ILE A 94 -13.99 7.69 26.70
N THR A 95 -14.98 8.56 26.55
CA THR A 95 -16.30 8.39 27.20
C THR A 95 -17.05 7.21 26.58
N ALA A 96 -16.98 7.04 25.26
CA ALA A 96 -17.58 5.90 24.58
C ALA A 96 -16.98 4.57 25.05
N LEU A 97 -15.65 4.48 25.16
CA LEU A 97 -14.96 3.25 25.56
C LEU A 97 -15.13 2.88 27.05
N GLY A 98 -15.29 3.87 27.93
CA GLY A 98 -15.49 3.66 29.38
C GLY A 98 -14.21 3.39 30.19
N THR A 99 -13.06 3.25 29.53
CA THR A 99 -11.80 2.77 30.15
C THR A 99 -10.95 3.82 30.84
N ARG A 100 -11.27 5.12 30.72
CA ARG A 100 -10.35 6.24 31.04
C ARG A 100 -9.04 6.13 30.22
N ILE A 101 -7.97 6.85 30.61
CA ILE A 101 -6.70 6.91 29.87
C ILE A 101 -5.45 6.95 30.75
N GLY A 102 -4.31 6.56 30.18
CA GLY A 102 -2.98 6.69 30.78
C GLY A 102 -2.88 5.91 32.09
N ALA A 103 -2.34 6.54 33.15
CA ALA A 103 -2.18 5.89 34.45
C ALA A 103 -3.50 5.50 35.14
N GLU A 104 -4.64 6.05 34.71
CA GLU A 104 -5.97 5.71 35.23
C GLU A 104 -6.75 4.76 34.32
N PHE A 105 -6.10 4.26 33.26
CA PHE A 105 -6.69 3.31 32.32
C PHE A 105 -7.07 2.01 33.02
N ASP A 106 -8.29 1.54 32.77
CA ASP A 106 -8.83 0.32 33.34
C ASP A 106 -9.55 -0.47 32.24
N ILE A 107 -8.89 -1.54 31.78
CA ILE A 107 -9.40 -2.41 30.71
C ILE A 107 -10.67 -3.17 31.12
N SER A 108 -10.88 -3.42 32.42
CA SER A 108 -12.07 -4.15 32.88
C SER A 108 -13.39 -3.40 32.63
N LYS A 109 -13.29 -2.10 32.34
CA LYS A 109 -14.43 -1.22 32.02
C LYS A 109 -14.60 -0.99 30.54
N LEU A 110 -13.84 -1.69 29.70
CA LEU A 110 -13.95 -1.58 28.25
C LEU A 110 -15.33 -2.07 27.83
N ARG A 111 -16.10 -1.19 27.18
CA ARG A 111 -17.48 -1.48 26.76
C ARG A 111 -17.56 -2.27 25.45
N TYR A 112 -16.49 -2.27 24.65
CA TYR A 112 -16.45 -2.93 23.35
C TYR A 112 -15.09 -3.61 23.17
N HIS A 113 -15.06 -4.94 23.12
CA HIS A 113 -13.82 -5.71 22.92
C HIS A 113 -13.35 -5.70 21.46
N LYS A 114 -14.16 -5.16 20.55
CA LYS A 114 -13.73 -4.88 19.17
C LYS A 114 -13.90 -3.39 18.87
N VAL A 115 -12.80 -2.67 18.87
CA VAL A 115 -12.72 -1.28 18.42
C VAL A 115 -12.18 -1.27 17.01
N VAL A 116 -12.99 -0.86 16.04
CA VAL A 116 -12.68 -0.90 14.61
C VAL A 116 -12.48 0.52 14.09
N ILE A 117 -11.29 0.82 13.55
CA ILE A 117 -11.02 2.05 12.82
C ILE A 117 -11.44 1.86 11.38
N MET A 118 -12.42 2.65 10.92
CA MET A 118 -12.95 2.61 9.56
C MET A 118 -12.79 3.99 8.92
N THR A 119 -11.68 4.17 8.21
CA THR A 119 -11.28 5.41 7.53
C THR A 119 -11.19 5.20 6.02
N ASP A 120 -11.19 6.28 5.27
CA ASP A 120 -11.02 6.21 3.82
C ASP A 120 -9.61 5.73 3.42
N ALA A 121 -9.48 5.26 2.18
CA ALA A 121 -8.22 4.77 1.63
C ALA A 121 -7.31 5.89 1.12
N ASP A 122 -7.75 7.15 1.23
CA ASP A 122 -7.02 8.33 0.77
C ASP A 122 -5.97 8.79 1.80
N VAL A 123 -5.28 9.89 1.46
CA VAL A 123 -4.22 10.46 2.28
C VAL A 123 -4.76 10.96 3.62
N ASP A 124 -5.95 11.58 3.64
CA ASP A 124 -6.52 12.13 4.86
C ASP A 124 -7.00 11.04 5.84
N GLY A 125 -7.60 9.96 5.31
CA GLY A 125 -7.94 8.78 6.10
C GLY A 125 -6.69 8.08 6.63
N SER A 126 -5.60 8.01 5.86
CA SER A 126 -4.32 7.51 6.36
C SER A 126 -3.75 8.36 7.51
N HIS A 127 -3.95 9.69 7.47
CA HIS A 127 -3.53 10.59 8.54
C HIS A 127 -4.36 10.39 9.82
N ILE A 128 -5.69 10.36 9.71
CA ILE A 128 -6.58 10.16 10.87
C ILE A 128 -6.33 8.78 11.50
N ARG A 129 -6.18 7.74 10.68
CA ARG A 129 -5.83 6.40 11.14
C ARG A 129 -4.53 6.41 11.95
N THR A 130 -3.49 7.06 11.44
CA THR A 130 -2.20 7.16 12.16
C THR A 130 -2.36 7.89 13.49
N LEU A 131 -3.09 9.01 13.53
CA LEU A 131 -3.35 9.77 14.75
C LEU A 131 -4.11 8.95 15.81
N LEU A 132 -5.10 8.16 15.38
CA LEU A 132 -5.82 7.23 16.26
C LEU A 132 -4.91 6.14 16.79
N LEU A 133 -4.09 5.53 15.93
CA LEU A 133 -3.13 4.49 16.33
C LEU A 133 -2.16 5.02 17.38
N THR A 134 -1.57 6.21 17.17
CA THR A 134 -0.71 6.87 18.17
C THR A 134 -1.45 7.13 19.47
N PHE A 135 -2.71 7.59 19.40
CA PHE A 135 -3.53 7.79 20.61
C PHE A 135 -3.76 6.50 21.40
N PHE A 136 -4.20 5.43 20.74
CA PHE A 136 -4.42 4.14 21.39
C PHE A 136 -3.12 3.58 21.96
N PHE A 137 -2.03 3.65 21.20
CA PHE A 137 -0.73 3.16 21.64
C PHE A 137 -0.22 3.85 22.90
N ARG A 138 -0.30 5.19 22.96
CA ARG A 138 0.24 5.97 24.09
C ARG A 138 -0.68 6.02 25.31
N GLN A 139 -1.99 6.04 25.09
CA GLN A 139 -2.95 6.28 26.18
C GLN A 139 -3.70 5.02 26.62
N MET A 140 -3.74 3.98 25.78
CA MET A 140 -4.52 2.75 25.97
C MET A 140 -3.73 1.52 25.48
N ASN A 141 -2.43 1.43 25.82
CA ASN A 141 -1.53 0.38 25.31
C ASN A 141 -2.08 -1.04 25.54
N GLU A 142 -2.65 -1.30 26.72
CA GLU A 142 -3.24 -2.59 27.06
C GLU A 142 -4.40 -3.01 26.15
N LEU A 143 -5.17 -2.05 25.61
CA LEU A 143 -6.24 -2.33 24.63
C LEU A 143 -5.64 -2.91 23.35
N VAL A 144 -4.53 -2.33 22.88
CA VAL A 144 -3.80 -2.83 21.71
C VAL A 144 -3.11 -4.15 22.02
N ALA A 145 -2.46 -4.27 23.18
CA ALA A 145 -1.75 -5.48 23.58
C ALA A 145 -2.66 -6.71 23.74
N ARG A 146 -3.90 -6.50 24.19
CA ARG A 146 -4.93 -7.56 24.26
C ARG A 146 -5.65 -7.81 22.92
N GLY A 147 -5.28 -7.08 21.86
CA GLY A 147 -5.79 -7.31 20.51
C GLY A 147 -7.21 -6.80 20.27
N HIS A 148 -7.68 -5.80 21.03
CA HIS A 148 -9.03 -5.26 20.87
C HIS A 148 -9.15 -4.20 19.76
N LEU A 149 -8.03 -3.78 19.15
CA LEU A 149 -8.01 -2.75 18.10
C LEU A 149 -7.87 -3.37 16.71
N TYR A 150 -8.75 -2.97 15.81
CA TYR A 150 -8.84 -3.47 14.44
C TYR A 150 -8.92 -2.31 13.44
N ILE A 151 -8.48 -2.56 12.21
CA ILE A 151 -8.65 -1.66 11.07
C ILE A 151 -9.54 -2.36 10.04
N ALA A 152 -10.62 -1.70 9.63
CA ALA A 152 -11.49 -2.20 8.56
C ALA A 152 -10.76 -2.21 7.21
N GLN A 153 -11.03 -3.20 6.38
CA GLN A 153 -10.48 -3.31 5.01
C GLN A 153 -11.64 -3.28 4.00
N PRO A 154 -12.19 -2.09 3.69
CA PRO A 154 -13.22 -1.96 2.67
C PRO A 154 -12.68 -2.35 1.28
N PRO A 155 -13.55 -2.79 0.35
CA PRO A 155 -13.11 -3.18 -0.99
C PRO A 155 -12.69 -1.97 -1.82
N LEU A 156 -11.66 -2.15 -2.63
CA LEU A 156 -11.17 -1.12 -3.57
C LEU A 156 -11.96 -1.14 -4.88
N TYR A 157 -12.44 -2.32 -5.31
CA TYR A 157 -13.15 -2.49 -6.58
C TYR A 157 -14.47 -3.24 -6.41
N LYS A 158 -15.48 -2.83 -7.18
CA LYS A 158 -16.67 -3.63 -7.51
C LYS A 158 -16.64 -3.96 -8.99
N VAL A 159 -16.71 -5.25 -9.31
CA VAL A 159 -16.76 -5.75 -10.68
C VAL A 159 -18.10 -6.43 -10.91
N LYS A 160 -18.80 -6.05 -11.97
CA LYS A 160 -20.10 -6.61 -12.36
C LYS A 160 -20.04 -7.20 -13.76
N ARG A 161 -20.51 -8.44 -13.90
CA ARG A 161 -20.69 -9.14 -15.19
C ARG A 161 -22.12 -9.66 -15.28
N GLY A 162 -22.97 -8.95 -16.03
CA GLY A 162 -24.40 -9.23 -16.08
C GLY A 162 -25.05 -9.06 -14.71
N LYS A 163 -25.56 -10.16 -14.13
CA LYS A 163 -26.16 -10.19 -12.78
C LYS A 163 -25.16 -10.52 -11.66
N ALA A 164 -24.00 -11.09 -11.99
CA ALA A 164 -22.99 -11.42 -11.00
C ALA A 164 -22.20 -10.16 -10.63
N GLU A 165 -22.02 -9.94 -9.33
CA GLU A 165 -21.14 -8.90 -8.81
C GLU A 165 -20.13 -9.50 -7.84
N ARG A 166 -18.95 -8.89 -7.80
CA ARG A 166 -17.86 -9.29 -6.93
C ARG A 166 -17.12 -8.06 -6.44
N TYR A 167 -16.83 -8.04 -5.15
CA TYR A 167 -15.99 -7.04 -4.51
C TYR A 167 -14.56 -7.56 -4.41
N MET A 168 -13.58 -6.67 -4.57
CA MET A 168 -12.17 -7.00 -4.47
C MET A 168 -11.47 -6.00 -3.57
N LYS A 169 -10.63 -6.52 -2.68
CA LYS A 169 -10.02 -5.74 -1.59
C LYS A 169 -8.87 -4.85 -2.05
N ASP A 170 -8.11 -5.29 -3.04
CA ASP A 170 -6.87 -4.64 -3.46
C ASP A 170 -6.63 -4.77 -4.98
N GLU A 171 -5.60 -4.06 -5.44
CA GLU A 171 -5.16 -4.07 -6.84
C GLU A 171 -4.68 -5.46 -7.29
N SER A 172 -4.14 -6.28 -6.37
CA SER A 172 -3.60 -7.59 -6.71
C SER A 172 -4.73 -8.58 -7.02
N GLU A 173 -5.78 -8.60 -6.21
CA GLU A 173 -6.98 -9.40 -6.45
C GLU A 173 -7.67 -8.97 -7.75
N PHE A 174 -7.74 -7.66 -8.00
CA PHE A 174 -8.27 -7.12 -9.25
C PHE A 174 -7.45 -7.54 -10.47
N ALA A 175 -6.13 -7.38 -10.42
CA ALA A 175 -5.23 -7.82 -11.47
C ALA A 175 -5.37 -9.33 -11.76
N GLU A 176 -5.41 -10.16 -10.71
CA GLU A 176 -5.59 -11.60 -10.86
C GLU A 176 -6.93 -11.95 -11.50
N PHE A 177 -8.01 -11.30 -11.11
CA PHE A 177 -9.33 -11.52 -11.70
C PHE A 177 -9.35 -11.17 -13.20
N ILE A 178 -8.79 -10.02 -13.57
CA ILE A 178 -8.71 -9.59 -14.96
C ILE A 178 -7.86 -10.56 -15.78
N VAL A 179 -6.67 -10.92 -15.30
CA VAL A 179 -5.80 -11.87 -16.00
C VAL A 179 -6.47 -13.24 -16.16
N ASN A 180 -7.12 -13.74 -15.11
CA ASN A 180 -7.86 -15.01 -15.17
C ASN A 180 -8.97 -14.98 -16.24
N GLY A 181 -9.70 -13.87 -16.36
CA GLY A 181 -10.70 -13.70 -17.42
C GLY A 181 -10.06 -13.60 -18.81
N GLY A 182 -8.89 -12.95 -18.92
CA GLY A 182 -8.21 -12.71 -20.19
C GLY A 182 -7.57 -13.95 -20.82
N VAL A 183 -7.03 -14.84 -20.00
CA VAL A 183 -6.37 -16.08 -20.46
C VAL A 183 -7.34 -17.23 -20.76
N GLN A 184 -8.63 -17.09 -20.39
CA GLN A 184 -9.61 -18.14 -20.66
C GLN A 184 -9.78 -18.40 -22.15
N GLY A 185 -9.63 -19.67 -22.52
CA GLY A 185 -9.80 -20.16 -23.90
C GLY A 185 -8.67 -19.79 -24.86
N VAL A 186 -7.51 -19.33 -24.35
CA VAL A 186 -6.37 -18.96 -25.19
C VAL A 186 -5.06 -19.59 -24.74
N GLU A 187 -4.15 -19.72 -25.70
CA GLU A 187 -2.75 -20.09 -25.51
C GLU A 187 -1.87 -19.01 -26.13
N LEU A 188 -0.65 -18.86 -25.62
CA LEU A 188 0.37 -18.05 -26.26
C LEU A 188 1.19 -18.92 -27.19
N LEU A 189 1.40 -18.47 -28.43
CA LEU A 189 2.30 -19.06 -29.41
C LEU A 189 3.42 -18.07 -29.73
N SER A 190 4.66 -18.47 -29.52
CA SER A 190 5.85 -17.72 -29.92
C SER A 190 6.26 -17.99 -31.37
N ASP A 191 7.20 -17.21 -31.90
CA ASP A 191 7.68 -17.38 -33.26
C ASP A 191 8.47 -18.69 -33.45
N ASN A 192 9.24 -19.09 -32.44
CA ASN A 192 9.94 -20.38 -32.42
C ASN A 192 9.05 -21.58 -32.07
N GLY A 193 7.72 -21.41 -32.04
CA GLY A 193 6.75 -22.50 -31.89
C GLY A 193 6.51 -22.98 -30.45
N VAL A 194 7.03 -22.28 -29.45
CA VAL A 194 6.73 -22.56 -28.04
C VAL A 194 5.27 -22.21 -27.79
N ARG A 195 4.54 -23.15 -27.16
CA ARG A 195 3.16 -22.94 -26.72
C ARG A 195 3.11 -22.84 -25.20
N THR A 196 2.38 -21.83 -24.72
CA THR A 196 2.12 -21.62 -23.30
C THR A 196 0.62 -21.71 -23.06
N ASP A 197 0.19 -22.67 -22.25
CA ASP A 197 -1.21 -22.85 -21.87
C ASP A 197 -1.74 -21.69 -21.01
N ALA A 198 -3.05 -21.66 -20.78
CA ALA A 198 -3.72 -20.60 -20.05
C ALA A 198 -3.21 -20.42 -18.59
N GLU A 199 -2.85 -21.50 -17.90
CA GLU A 199 -2.42 -21.45 -16.50
C GLU A 199 -0.97 -20.95 -16.39
N ALA A 200 -0.10 -21.42 -17.29
CA ALA A 200 1.26 -20.90 -17.42
C ALA A 200 1.25 -19.43 -17.88
N LEU A 201 0.39 -19.07 -18.84
CA LEU A 201 0.23 -17.70 -19.31
C LEU A 201 -0.26 -16.78 -18.19
N LYS A 202 -1.22 -17.22 -17.37
CA LYS A 202 -1.68 -16.49 -16.18
C LYS A 202 -0.50 -16.13 -15.28
N LYS A 203 0.32 -17.12 -14.91
CA LYS A 203 1.48 -16.92 -14.02
C LYS A 203 2.48 -15.94 -14.63
N GLN A 204 2.76 -16.11 -15.92
CA GLN A 204 3.70 -15.27 -16.65
C GLN A 204 3.23 -13.82 -16.74
N VAL A 205 1.96 -13.56 -17.09
CA VAL A 205 1.40 -12.20 -17.13
C VAL A 205 1.44 -11.55 -15.74
N LEU A 206 1.08 -12.28 -14.68
CA LEU A 206 1.16 -11.75 -13.31
C LEU A 206 2.60 -11.45 -12.88
N SER A 207 3.58 -12.26 -13.30
CA SER A 207 5.01 -11.98 -13.08
C SER A 207 5.47 -10.74 -13.87
N LEU A 208 5.12 -10.63 -15.15
CA LEU A 208 5.50 -9.51 -16.01
C LEU A 208 4.95 -8.17 -15.49
N ARG A 209 3.72 -8.15 -14.95
CA ARG A 209 3.12 -6.96 -14.33
C ARG A 209 3.90 -6.43 -13.11
N ARG A 210 4.77 -7.26 -12.51
CA ARG A 210 5.64 -6.82 -11.39
C ARG A 210 6.88 -6.07 -11.85
N ILE A 211 7.21 -6.07 -13.14
CA ILE A 211 8.38 -5.37 -13.68
C ILE A 211 8.26 -3.87 -13.42
N GLU A 212 7.12 -3.25 -13.73
CA GLU A 212 6.92 -1.80 -13.60
C GLU A 212 7.10 -1.31 -12.14
N PRO A 213 6.46 -1.92 -11.11
CA PRO A 213 6.73 -1.56 -9.71
C PRO A 213 8.19 -1.75 -9.26
N LEU A 214 8.91 -2.73 -9.81
CA LEU A 214 10.34 -2.92 -9.52
C LEU A 214 11.19 -1.82 -10.16
N LEU A 215 10.85 -1.43 -11.38
CA LEU A 215 11.49 -0.35 -12.13
C LEU A 215 11.24 1.03 -11.51
N ASP A 216 10.04 1.25 -10.97
CA ASP A 216 9.69 2.47 -10.23
C ASP A 216 10.60 2.68 -9.01
N ALA A 217 11.04 1.61 -8.35
CA ALA A 217 11.99 1.73 -7.24
C ALA A 217 13.31 2.37 -7.70
N PHE A 218 13.76 2.07 -8.92
CA PHE A 218 14.97 2.65 -9.50
C PHE A 218 14.75 4.08 -10.03
N ASP A 219 13.59 4.38 -10.62
CA ASP A 219 13.24 5.78 -11.01
C ASP A 219 13.28 6.71 -9.79
N LYS A 220 12.80 6.20 -8.65
CA LYS A 220 12.83 6.89 -7.36
C LYS A 220 14.25 7.16 -6.88
N GLU A 221 15.19 6.27 -7.14
CA GLU A 221 16.60 6.49 -6.81
C GLU A 221 17.35 7.32 -7.85
N ARG A 222 16.63 7.95 -8.78
CA ARG A 222 17.16 8.72 -9.90
C ARG A 222 17.99 7.93 -10.91
N GLN A 223 17.80 6.61 -10.96
CA GLN A 223 18.31 5.77 -12.04
C GLN A 223 17.30 5.73 -13.18
N ASP A 224 17.76 5.52 -14.41
CA ASP A 224 16.89 5.40 -15.58
C ASP A 224 16.34 3.96 -15.66
N PRO A 225 15.03 3.74 -15.51
CA PRO A 225 14.45 2.41 -15.55
C PRO A 225 14.71 1.65 -16.86
N ARG A 226 14.85 2.38 -17.98
CA ARG A 226 15.11 1.78 -19.29
C ARG A 226 16.50 1.16 -19.32
N VAL A 227 17.49 1.85 -18.74
CA VAL A 227 18.86 1.34 -18.61
C VAL A 227 18.90 0.13 -17.69
N VAL A 228 18.21 0.19 -16.55
CA VAL A 228 18.15 -0.93 -15.60
C VAL A 228 17.51 -2.16 -16.25
N LEU A 229 16.42 -1.99 -16.99
CA LEU A 229 15.75 -3.08 -17.70
C LEU A 229 16.63 -3.68 -18.81
N THR A 230 17.26 -2.85 -19.65
CA THR A 230 18.18 -3.33 -20.70
C THR A 230 19.35 -4.08 -20.08
N PHE A 231 19.92 -3.57 -18.99
CA PHE A 231 20.97 -4.26 -18.27
C PHE A 231 20.51 -5.60 -17.70
N ALA A 232 19.34 -5.66 -17.09
CA ALA A 232 18.78 -6.91 -16.56
C ALA A 232 18.57 -7.97 -17.66
N LYS A 233 18.22 -7.57 -18.89
CA LYS A 233 18.12 -8.46 -20.06
C LYS A 233 19.50 -8.89 -20.57
N ALA A 234 20.43 -7.95 -20.71
CA ALA A 234 21.77 -8.21 -21.25
C ALA A 234 22.62 -9.07 -20.32
N ALA A 235 22.40 -8.97 -19.01
CA ALA A 235 23.25 -9.58 -17.99
C ALA A 235 22.72 -10.94 -17.46
N LEU A 236 21.66 -11.50 -18.07
CA LEU A 236 21.19 -12.85 -17.78
C LEU A 236 22.33 -13.86 -17.93
N GLY A 237 22.62 -14.61 -16.86
CA GLY A 237 23.66 -15.64 -16.84
C GLY A 237 25.11 -15.12 -16.79
N ASN A 238 25.33 -13.79 -16.69
CA ASN A 238 26.68 -13.21 -16.64
C ASN A 238 26.85 -12.28 -15.43
N HIS A 239 27.03 -12.88 -14.25
CA HIS A 239 27.09 -12.17 -12.96
C HIS A 239 28.47 -11.57 -12.66
N ASP A 240 29.54 -12.10 -13.28
CA ASP A 240 30.92 -11.74 -12.96
C ASP A 240 31.52 -10.67 -13.88
N PHE A 241 30.70 -9.96 -14.67
CA PHE A 241 31.18 -8.98 -15.65
C PHE A 241 32.03 -7.85 -15.04
N VAL A 242 31.91 -7.61 -13.73
CA VAL A 242 32.61 -6.58 -12.93
C VAL A 242 34.04 -6.94 -12.52
N GLN A 243 34.45 -8.21 -12.65
CA GLN A 243 35.76 -8.68 -12.18
C GLN A 243 36.88 -8.45 -13.20
N HIS A 244 36.55 -8.39 -14.49
CA HIS A 244 37.51 -8.19 -15.57
C HIS A 244 37.13 -7.00 -16.46
N ARG A 245 38.13 -6.15 -16.75
CA ARG A 245 37.93 -5.00 -17.64
C ARG A 245 37.34 -5.39 -18.99
N GLU A 246 37.85 -6.47 -19.58
CA GLU A 246 37.42 -6.94 -20.89
C GLU A 246 35.94 -7.37 -20.90
N THR A 247 35.47 -8.07 -19.85
CA THR A 247 34.06 -8.46 -19.74
C THR A 247 33.16 -7.26 -19.49
N THR A 248 33.63 -6.27 -18.72
CA THR A 248 32.88 -5.02 -18.49
C THR A 248 32.78 -4.20 -19.77
N GLU A 249 33.86 -4.08 -20.55
CA GLU A 249 33.87 -3.36 -21.82
C GLU A 249 32.96 -4.03 -22.86
N LYS A 250 32.97 -5.37 -22.95
CA LYS A 250 32.04 -6.12 -23.81
C LYS A 250 30.58 -5.90 -23.41
N MET A 251 30.28 -5.89 -22.11
CA MET A 251 28.93 -5.59 -21.62
C MET A 251 28.52 -4.15 -21.95
N ALA A 252 29.42 -3.18 -21.76
CA ALA A 252 29.17 -1.77 -22.08
C ALA A 252 28.86 -1.56 -23.56
N GLU A 253 29.57 -2.26 -24.46
CA GLU A 253 29.30 -2.19 -25.90
C GLU A 253 27.96 -2.83 -26.27
N ARG A 254 27.62 -3.98 -25.67
CA ARG A 254 26.31 -4.59 -25.85
C ARG A 254 25.18 -3.66 -25.40
N LEU A 255 25.34 -3.03 -24.23
CA LEU A 255 24.37 -2.06 -23.72
C LEU A 255 24.25 -0.85 -24.65
N ARG A 256 25.36 -0.38 -25.24
CA ARG A 256 25.34 0.72 -26.21
C ARG A 256 24.46 0.41 -27.42
N GLN A 257 24.58 -0.80 -27.96
CA GLN A 257 23.79 -1.27 -29.09
C GLN A 257 22.31 -1.41 -28.71
N GLU A 258 22.00 -2.12 -27.61
CA GLU A 258 20.61 -2.35 -27.19
C GLU A 258 19.91 -1.05 -26.74
N LEU A 259 20.64 -0.11 -26.13
CA LEU A 259 20.07 1.18 -25.72
C LEU A 259 19.87 2.15 -26.90
N ALA A 260 20.64 2.04 -27.99
CA ALA A 260 20.43 2.86 -29.17
C ALA A 260 19.06 2.59 -29.84
N ASP A 261 18.57 1.35 -29.78
CA ASP A 261 17.24 0.99 -30.29
C ASP A 261 16.11 1.47 -29.38
N VAL A 262 16.37 1.60 -28.09
CA VAL A 262 15.37 1.95 -27.06
C VAL A 262 15.31 3.46 -26.81
N LEU A 263 16.44 4.15 -26.92
CA LEU A 263 16.59 5.56 -26.56
C LEU A 263 16.79 6.43 -27.79
N LYS A 264 15.96 7.46 -27.94
CA LYS A 264 16.11 8.47 -29.00
C LYS A 264 17.16 9.54 -28.66
N ASP A 265 17.43 9.73 -27.37
CA ASP A 265 18.39 10.71 -26.87
C ASP A 265 19.81 10.11 -26.83
N PRO A 266 20.87 10.94 -26.90
CA PRO A 266 22.24 10.48 -26.76
C PRO A 266 22.45 9.75 -25.42
N VAL A 267 23.19 8.65 -25.49
CA VAL A 267 23.55 7.82 -24.33
C VAL A 267 25.06 7.88 -24.17
N GLU A 268 25.53 8.31 -23.00
CA GLU A 268 26.95 8.26 -22.66
C GLU A 268 27.19 7.06 -21.74
N ILE A 269 28.05 6.14 -22.16
CA ILE A 269 28.40 4.94 -21.40
C ILE A 269 29.91 4.95 -21.15
N GLU A 270 30.29 4.94 -19.87
CA GLU A 270 31.67 4.96 -19.41
C GLU A 270 31.95 3.75 -18.51
N VAL A 271 33.07 3.06 -18.73
CA VAL A 271 33.57 2.03 -17.82
C VAL A 271 34.48 2.67 -16.80
N ILE A 272 34.16 2.50 -15.52
CA ILE A 272 34.88 3.09 -14.39
C ILE A 272 35.54 1.96 -13.59
N SER A 273 36.81 2.11 -13.26
CA SER A 273 37.51 1.23 -12.32
C SER A 273 37.64 1.90 -10.95
N SER A 274 37.38 1.15 -9.89
CA SER A 274 37.69 1.56 -8.51
C SER A 274 38.59 0.53 -7.85
N ALA A 275 39.65 0.99 -7.17
CA ALA A 275 40.46 0.12 -6.33
C ALA A 275 39.63 -0.33 -5.12
N ALA A 276 39.39 -1.64 -4.98
CA ALA A 276 38.85 -2.18 -3.75
C ALA A 276 39.98 -2.25 -2.71
N GLY A 277 39.67 -1.97 -1.45
CA GLY A 277 40.66 -1.95 -0.35
C GLY A 277 41.39 -3.29 -0.11
N SER A 278 41.00 -4.36 -0.79
CA SER A 278 41.61 -5.70 -0.79
C SER A 278 42.68 -5.91 -1.86
N GLY A 279 42.98 -4.93 -2.72
CA GLY A 279 43.90 -5.08 -3.86
C GLY A 279 43.24 -5.62 -5.14
N GLU A 280 41.94 -5.93 -5.10
CA GLU A 280 41.13 -6.25 -6.27
C GLU A 280 40.60 -4.96 -6.94
N THR A 281 40.55 -4.94 -8.27
CA THR A 281 39.96 -3.81 -9.01
C THR A 281 38.53 -4.16 -9.39
N ASN A 282 37.56 -3.38 -8.91
CA ASN A 282 36.17 -3.55 -9.29
C ASN A 282 35.83 -2.59 -10.44
N TYR A 283 35.23 -3.13 -11.48
CA TYR A 283 34.73 -2.36 -12.62
C TYR A 283 33.23 -2.08 -12.48
N ARG A 284 32.81 -0.89 -12.90
CA ARG A 284 31.41 -0.45 -12.95
C ARG A 284 31.14 0.21 -14.30
N ILE A 285 29.89 0.20 -14.74
CA ILE A 285 29.47 0.92 -15.96
C ILE A 285 28.59 2.09 -15.52
N ARG A 286 29.00 3.31 -15.82
CA ARG A 286 28.17 4.51 -15.67
C ARG A 286 27.45 4.78 -16.98
N VAL A 287 26.14 4.95 -16.90
CA VAL A 287 25.29 5.31 -18.03
C VAL A 287 24.60 6.63 -17.73
N LEU A 288 24.87 7.67 -18.53
CA LEU A 288 24.18 8.95 -18.47
C LEU A 288 23.11 9.01 -19.58
N THR A 289 21.88 9.33 -19.18
CA THR A 289 20.74 9.46 -20.08
C THR A 289 19.89 10.66 -19.74
N ARG A 290 18.99 11.03 -20.66
CA ARG A 290 17.88 11.95 -20.38
C ARG A 290 16.58 11.17 -20.23
N TYR A 291 15.90 11.34 -19.10
CA TYR A 291 14.61 10.69 -18.82
C TYR A 291 13.66 11.68 -18.16
N LYS A 292 12.43 11.78 -18.67
CA LYS A 292 11.40 12.73 -18.20
C LYS A 292 11.95 14.17 -18.05
N GLY A 293 12.75 14.61 -19.02
CA GLY A 293 13.34 15.96 -19.07
C GLY A 293 14.58 16.18 -18.19
N SER A 294 14.93 15.24 -17.30
CA SER A 294 16.05 15.35 -16.37
C SER A 294 17.22 14.44 -16.75
N SER A 295 18.44 14.86 -16.41
CA SER A 295 19.62 14.00 -16.50
C SER A 295 19.55 12.90 -15.43
N ARG A 296 19.78 11.66 -15.86
CA ARG A 296 19.84 10.46 -15.02
C ARG A 296 21.23 9.86 -15.11
N GLU A 297 21.75 9.43 -13.96
CA GLU A 297 22.99 8.69 -13.86
C GLU A 297 22.67 7.31 -13.30
N THR A 298 22.90 6.28 -14.10
CA THR A 298 22.65 4.89 -13.72
C THR A 298 23.98 4.17 -13.57
N MET A 299 24.26 3.68 -12.37
CA MET A 299 25.49 2.95 -12.05
C MET A 299 25.21 1.45 -12.06
N LEU A 300 25.80 0.73 -13.01
CA LEU A 300 25.71 -0.71 -13.14
C LEU A 300 26.94 -1.34 -12.49
N SER A 301 26.73 -2.00 -11.36
CA SER A 301 27.80 -2.50 -10.50
C SER A 301 27.43 -3.81 -9.82
N HIS A 302 28.39 -4.42 -9.12
CA HIS A 302 28.11 -5.61 -8.30
C HIS A 302 27.07 -5.31 -7.21
N GLU A 303 27.08 -4.12 -6.63
CA GLU A 303 26.13 -3.73 -5.59
C GLU A 303 24.69 -3.69 -6.13
N LEU A 304 24.48 -3.29 -7.39
CA LEU A 304 23.17 -3.32 -8.05
C LEU A 304 22.62 -4.75 -8.10
N TRP A 305 23.48 -5.74 -8.39
CA TRP A 305 23.10 -7.17 -8.43
C TRP A 305 22.65 -7.72 -7.09
N LEU A 306 23.23 -7.24 -5.99
CA LEU A 306 22.84 -7.67 -4.65
C LEU A 306 21.49 -7.10 -4.21
N ARG A 307 20.96 -6.08 -4.89
CA ARG A 307 19.68 -5.48 -4.54
C ARG A 307 18.52 -6.42 -4.80
N GLY A 308 17.64 -6.56 -3.81
CA GLY A 308 16.48 -7.43 -3.89
C GLY A 308 15.55 -7.12 -5.07
N HIS A 309 15.36 -5.83 -5.41
CA HIS A 309 14.55 -5.43 -6.56
C HIS A 309 15.18 -5.89 -7.89
N PHE A 310 16.49 -5.73 -8.06
CA PHE A 310 17.19 -6.14 -9.28
C PHE A 310 17.16 -7.66 -9.46
N ARG A 311 17.44 -8.44 -8.41
CA ARG A 311 17.36 -9.91 -8.45
C ARG A 311 15.97 -10.43 -8.81
N ARG A 312 14.92 -9.77 -8.31
CA ARG A 312 13.54 -10.11 -8.66
C ARG A 312 13.26 -9.78 -10.13
N LEU A 313 13.74 -8.64 -10.61
CA LEU A 313 13.60 -8.24 -12.01
C LEU A 313 14.28 -9.25 -12.95
N THR A 314 15.55 -9.61 -12.69
CA THR A 314 16.28 -10.58 -13.53
C THR A 314 15.59 -11.94 -13.55
N ARG A 315 15.05 -12.39 -12.41
CA ARG A 315 14.29 -13.65 -12.33
C ARG A 315 13.02 -13.61 -13.19
N ILE A 316 12.27 -12.51 -13.16
CA ILE A 316 11.07 -12.37 -14.00
C ILE A 316 11.45 -12.40 -15.49
N ILE A 317 12.55 -11.74 -15.87
CA ILE A 317 13.00 -11.73 -17.26
C ILE A 317 13.47 -13.13 -17.69
N GLU A 318 14.15 -13.86 -16.81
CA GLU A 318 14.55 -15.26 -17.05
C GLU A 318 13.33 -16.18 -17.22
N GLU A 319 12.32 -16.05 -16.35
CA GLU A 319 11.05 -16.77 -16.47
C GLU A 319 10.32 -16.41 -17.78
N ALA A 320 10.37 -15.14 -18.19
CA ALA A 320 9.74 -14.67 -19.44
C ALA A 320 10.48 -15.18 -20.69
N ALA A 321 11.79 -15.44 -20.62
CA ALA A 321 12.54 -16.03 -21.73
C ALA A 321 12.03 -17.43 -22.10
N GLN A 322 11.37 -18.13 -21.15
CA GLN A 322 10.73 -19.43 -21.39
C GLN A 322 9.49 -19.33 -22.29
N LEU A 323 8.93 -18.12 -22.49
CA LEU A 323 7.82 -17.90 -23.42
C LEU A 323 8.25 -18.05 -24.89
N GLY A 324 9.55 -18.16 -25.17
CA GLY A 324 10.09 -18.29 -26.52
C GLY A 324 10.49 -16.96 -27.13
N THR A 325 10.58 -16.91 -28.46
CA THR A 325 11.03 -15.72 -29.19
C THR A 325 9.86 -14.89 -29.70
N ARG A 326 10.04 -13.56 -29.65
CA ARG A 326 9.16 -12.60 -30.31
C ARG A 326 9.14 -12.82 -31.85
N PRO A 327 8.08 -12.42 -32.56
CA PRO A 327 6.80 -11.91 -32.01
C PRO A 327 5.92 -13.04 -31.45
N TYR A 328 5.01 -12.69 -30.55
CA TYR A 328 4.05 -13.61 -29.94
C TYR A 328 2.66 -13.47 -30.56
N LYS A 329 1.82 -14.49 -30.38
CA LYS A 329 0.43 -14.52 -30.85
C LYS A 329 -0.44 -15.17 -29.78
N LEU A 330 -1.57 -14.56 -29.44
CA LEU A 330 -2.63 -15.25 -28.72
C LEU A 330 -3.46 -16.05 -29.71
N VAL A 331 -3.57 -17.35 -29.48
CA VAL A 331 -4.34 -18.28 -30.31
C VAL A 331 -5.48 -18.91 -29.51
N GLU A 332 -6.54 -19.32 -30.18
CA GLU A 332 -7.59 -20.10 -29.53
C GLU A 332 -7.06 -21.45 -29.07
N ALA A 333 -7.36 -21.85 -27.83
CA ALA A 333 -6.85 -23.07 -27.24
C ALA A 333 -7.15 -24.30 -28.12
N GLY A 334 -6.12 -25.10 -28.41
CA GLY A 334 -6.22 -26.28 -29.27
C GLY A 334 -6.35 -25.99 -30.77
N LYS A 335 -6.37 -24.72 -31.20
CA LYS A 335 -6.37 -24.31 -32.62
C LYS A 335 -5.17 -23.42 -32.93
N ASN A 336 -4.92 -23.20 -34.23
CA ASN A 336 -3.92 -22.23 -34.71
C ASN A 336 -4.57 -20.91 -35.17
N GLU A 337 -5.82 -20.67 -34.77
CA GLU A 337 -6.54 -19.44 -35.10
C GLU A 337 -5.99 -18.29 -34.26
N VAL A 338 -5.39 -17.31 -34.93
CA VAL A 338 -4.79 -16.15 -34.28
C VAL A 338 -5.90 -15.19 -33.88
N ILE A 339 -6.03 -14.96 -32.57
CA ILE A 339 -6.96 -13.99 -32.02
C ILE A 339 -6.32 -12.61 -31.98
N GLU A 340 -5.06 -12.53 -31.54
CA GLU A 340 -4.34 -11.26 -31.41
C GLU A 340 -2.84 -11.46 -31.62
N ARG A 341 -2.18 -10.44 -32.20
CA ARG A 341 -0.72 -10.43 -32.38
C ARG A 341 -0.09 -9.55 -31.30
N CYS A 342 0.93 -10.08 -30.64
CA CYS A 342 1.64 -9.42 -29.55
C CYS A 342 3.13 -9.31 -29.92
N PRO A 343 3.57 -8.21 -30.56
CA PRO A 343 4.97 -8.02 -30.95
C PRO A 343 5.96 -8.21 -29.78
N ASP A 344 5.63 -7.66 -28.61
CA ASP A 344 6.48 -7.71 -27.43
C ASP A 344 5.70 -8.18 -26.18
N LEU A 345 6.42 -8.40 -25.07
CA LEU A 345 5.85 -8.88 -23.80
C LEU A 345 4.78 -7.91 -23.23
N GLU A 346 4.93 -6.61 -23.47
CA GLU A 346 3.96 -5.58 -23.06
C GLU A 346 2.63 -5.75 -23.78
N ASP A 347 2.66 -6.12 -25.06
CA ASP A 347 1.45 -6.38 -25.83
C ASP A 347 0.70 -7.63 -25.33
N ILE A 348 1.40 -8.61 -24.75
CA ILE A 348 0.76 -9.78 -24.11
C ILE A 348 -0.05 -9.31 -22.91
N ILE A 349 0.54 -8.47 -22.04
CA ILE A 349 -0.16 -7.92 -20.87
C ILE A 349 -1.39 -7.13 -21.33
N ARG A 350 -1.23 -6.24 -22.32
CA ARG A 350 -2.33 -5.43 -22.86
C ARG A 350 -3.46 -6.30 -23.41
N ALA A 351 -3.14 -7.25 -24.28
CA ALA A 351 -4.11 -8.15 -24.91
C ALA A 351 -4.91 -8.95 -23.87
N VAL A 352 -4.23 -9.50 -22.85
CA VAL A 352 -4.86 -10.25 -21.77
C VAL A 352 -5.75 -9.34 -20.91
N ASP A 353 -5.30 -8.13 -20.57
CA ASP A 353 -6.09 -7.19 -19.78
C ASP A 353 -7.34 -6.70 -20.53
N GLU A 354 -7.22 -6.38 -21.83
CA GLU A 354 -8.35 -5.96 -22.67
C GLU A 354 -9.41 -7.07 -22.78
N ARG A 355 -8.97 -8.32 -23.01
CA ARG A 355 -9.86 -9.49 -23.00
C ARG A 355 -10.53 -9.68 -21.65
N GLY A 356 -9.77 -9.59 -20.56
CA GLY A 356 -10.27 -9.76 -19.20
C GLY A 356 -11.30 -8.72 -18.80
N ARG A 357 -11.15 -7.48 -19.28
CA ARG A 357 -12.08 -6.36 -19.02
C ARG A 357 -13.35 -6.41 -19.87
N LYS A 358 -13.36 -7.14 -20.97
CA LYS A 358 -14.47 -7.14 -21.93
C LYS A 358 -15.78 -7.58 -21.29
N GLY A 359 -16.78 -6.70 -21.31
CA GLY A 359 -18.11 -6.96 -20.76
C GLY A 359 -18.21 -6.83 -19.24
N LEU A 360 -17.19 -6.28 -18.57
CA LEU A 360 -17.22 -5.94 -17.15
C LEU A 360 -17.58 -4.47 -16.95
N ALA A 361 -18.48 -4.20 -16.00
CA ALA A 361 -18.63 -2.89 -15.40
C ALA A 361 -17.77 -2.84 -14.13
N ILE A 362 -16.79 -1.93 -14.10
CA ILE A 362 -15.81 -1.81 -13.01
C ILE A 362 -16.02 -0.47 -12.32
N THR A 363 -16.23 -0.50 -11.01
CA THR A 363 -16.32 0.69 -10.15
C THR A 363 -15.17 0.62 -9.17
N ARG A 364 -14.42 1.71 -9.03
CA ARG A 364 -13.37 1.85 -8.02
C ARG A 364 -13.87 2.77 -6.92
N TYR A 365 -13.82 2.32 -5.67
CA TYR A 365 -14.20 3.12 -4.52
C TYR A 365 -12.99 3.97 -4.06
N LYS A 366 -13.19 5.27 -3.90
CA LYS A 366 -12.16 6.18 -3.34
C LYS A 366 -12.39 6.48 -1.86
N GLY A 367 -13.63 6.42 -1.41
CA GLY A 367 -14.01 6.64 -0.02
C GLY A 367 -15.25 5.82 0.37
N LEU A 368 -15.43 5.62 1.67
CA LEU A 368 -16.53 4.88 2.28
C LEU A 368 -17.89 5.55 1.99
N GLY A 369 -17.91 6.87 1.81
CA GLY A 369 -19.11 7.63 1.48
C GLY A 369 -19.66 7.39 0.07
N GLU A 370 -18.89 6.74 -0.82
CA GLU A 370 -19.35 6.35 -2.16
C GLU A 370 -20.20 5.07 -2.15
N MET A 371 -20.20 4.34 -1.03
CA MET A 371 -20.96 3.11 -0.85
C MET A 371 -22.33 3.40 -0.24
N ASN A 372 -23.37 2.83 -0.81
CA ASN A 372 -24.68 2.84 -0.18
C ASN A 372 -24.67 1.98 1.10
N PRO A 373 -25.57 2.20 2.08
CA PRO A 373 -25.58 1.48 3.35
C PRO A 373 -25.58 -0.05 3.21
N GLU A 374 -26.35 -0.59 2.26
CA GLU A 374 -26.40 -2.04 1.98
C GLU A 374 -25.03 -2.57 1.54
N GLN A 375 -24.33 -1.83 0.67
CA GLN A 375 -23.00 -2.23 0.19
C GLN A 375 -21.99 -2.16 1.33
N LEU A 376 -22.03 -1.10 2.13
CA LEU A 376 -21.14 -0.95 3.28
C LEU A 376 -21.34 -2.07 4.30
N TRP A 377 -22.59 -2.48 4.52
CA TRP A 377 -22.92 -3.65 5.34
C TRP A 377 -22.30 -4.92 4.76
N GLU A 378 -22.67 -5.28 3.53
CA GLU A 378 -22.25 -6.53 2.88
C GLU A 378 -20.73 -6.67 2.77
N THR A 379 -20.00 -5.57 2.61
CA THR A 379 -18.56 -5.63 2.35
C THR A 379 -17.70 -5.42 3.59
N THR A 380 -18.10 -4.53 4.50
CA THR A 380 -17.20 -3.98 5.52
C THR A 380 -17.69 -4.21 6.94
N MET A 381 -19.00 -4.42 7.15
CA MET A 381 -19.58 -4.54 8.49
C MET A 381 -20.12 -5.93 8.83
N GLU A 382 -20.57 -6.69 7.83
CA GLU A 382 -21.13 -8.03 8.03
C GLU A 382 -20.04 -9.02 8.47
N PRO A 383 -20.21 -9.72 9.62
CA PRO A 383 -19.20 -10.64 10.15
C PRO A 383 -18.71 -11.74 9.21
N LYS A 384 -19.55 -12.16 8.25
CA LYS A 384 -19.23 -13.24 7.31
C LYS A 384 -18.30 -12.80 6.17
N ASN A 385 -18.38 -11.54 5.76
CA ASN A 385 -17.71 -11.03 4.56
C ASN A 385 -16.59 -10.05 4.88
N ARG A 386 -16.68 -9.36 6.01
CA ARG A 386 -15.72 -8.32 6.38
C ARG A 386 -14.33 -8.90 6.62
N THR A 387 -13.33 -8.09 6.28
CA THR A 387 -11.93 -8.38 6.62
C THR A 387 -11.41 -7.30 7.54
N PHE A 388 -10.85 -7.71 8.68
CA PHE A 388 -10.19 -6.81 9.63
C PHE A 388 -8.71 -7.12 9.72
N LEU A 389 -7.91 -6.06 9.85
CA LEU A 389 -6.52 -6.16 10.26
C LEU A 389 -6.45 -5.87 11.77
N GLN A 390 -6.07 -6.87 12.57
CA GLN A 390 -5.84 -6.66 14.00
C GLN A 390 -4.50 -5.95 14.21
N VAL A 391 -4.52 -4.85 14.97
CA VAL A 391 -3.33 -4.04 15.25
C VAL A 391 -2.50 -4.72 16.33
N ARG A 392 -1.22 -4.97 16.05
CA ARG A 392 -0.27 -5.47 17.06
C ARG A 392 0.53 -4.33 17.66
N VAL A 393 1.13 -4.58 18.83
CA VAL A 393 2.01 -3.61 19.51
C VAL A 393 3.19 -3.21 18.63
N GLU A 394 3.76 -4.15 17.87
CA GLU A 394 4.83 -3.90 16.90
C GLU A 394 4.41 -2.95 15.77
N ASP A 395 3.19 -3.12 15.25
CA ASP A 395 2.63 -2.24 14.21
C ASP A 395 2.43 -0.81 14.72
N ALA A 396 2.04 -0.69 16.00
CA ALA A 396 1.85 0.59 16.65
C ALA A 396 3.18 1.32 16.94
N ILE A 397 4.25 0.59 17.26
CA ILE A 397 5.61 1.15 17.38
C ILE A 397 6.10 1.65 16.02
N ASN A 398 5.96 0.85 14.96
CA ASN A 398 6.35 1.27 13.61
C ASN A 398 5.57 2.53 13.17
N ALA A 399 4.27 2.61 13.47
CA ALA A 399 3.47 3.79 13.22
C ALA A 399 3.97 5.01 14.02
N ASP A 400 4.37 4.82 15.28
CA ASP A 400 4.95 5.86 16.14
C ASP A 400 6.32 6.34 15.66
N GLU A 401 7.20 5.44 15.21
CA GLU A 401 8.53 5.78 14.66
C GLU A 401 8.40 6.55 13.34
N ILE A 402 7.55 6.07 12.42
CA ILE A 402 7.24 6.76 11.16
C ILE A 402 6.65 8.14 11.46
N PHE A 403 5.75 8.23 12.44
CA PHE A 403 5.11 9.49 12.82
C PHE A 403 6.08 10.45 13.52
N THR A 404 6.94 9.96 14.41
CA THR A 404 7.99 10.75 15.08
C THR A 404 9.00 11.27 14.07
N MET A 405 9.35 10.46 13.07
CA MET A 405 10.26 10.88 12.00
C MET A 405 9.62 11.90 11.05
N LEU A 406 8.36 11.68 10.67
CA LEU A 406 7.62 12.58 9.77
C LEU A 406 7.11 13.85 10.44
N MET A 407 6.92 13.83 11.75
CA MET A 407 6.29 14.93 12.49
C MET A 407 7.17 15.50 13.59
N GLY A 408 8.35 14.97 13.90
CA GLY A 408 9.29 15.51 14.87
C GLY A 408 9.76 16.94 14.56
N ASP A 409 10.36 17.60 15.55
CA ASP A 409 10.91 18.95 15.39
C ASP A 409 12.29 18.94 14.71
N GLU A 410 12.90 17.75 14.54
CA GLU A 410 14.13 17.58 13.79
C GLU A 410 13.87 17.66 12.28
N VAL A 411 14.30 18.77 11.69
CA VAL A 411 14.12 19.09 10.27
C VAL A 411 14.89 18.11 9.38
N GLU A 412 16.05 17.63 9.81
CA GLU A 412 16.99 16.90 8.94
C GLU A 412 16.63 15.42 8.70
N PRO A 413 16.20 14.63 9.72
CA PRO A 413 15.65 13.30 9.50
C PRO A 413 14.34 13.34 8.72
N ARG A 414 13.48 14.33 8.99
CA ARG A 414 12.26 14.59 8.23
C ARG A 414 12.57 14.93 6.78
N ARG A 415 13.54 15.81 6.52
CA ARG A 415 13.97 16.20 5.18
C ARG A 415 14.57 15.03 4.43
N LYS A 416 15.41 14.21 5.06
CA LYS A 416 15.92 12.97 4.46
C LYS A 416 14.81 11.96 4.18
N PHE A 417 13.88 11.75 5.10
CA PHE A 417 12.75 10.85 4.88
C PHE A 417 11.82 11.35 3.76
N ILE A 418 11.53 12.66 3.72
CA ILE A 418 10.78 13.28 2.63
C ILE A 418 11.61 13.24 1.34
N GLU A 419 12.92 13.47 1.33
CA GLU A 419 13.72 13.36 0.10
C GLU A 419 13.82 11.91 -0.40
N GLU A 420 13.92 10.93 0.50
CA GLU A 420 13.96 9.48 0.22
C GLU A 420 12.58 8.91 -0.16
N ASN A 421 11.48 9.46 0.36
CA ASN A 421 10.11 8.99 0.11
C ASN A 421 9.24 9.93 -0.75
N ALA A 422 9.60 11.19 -1.01
CA ALA A 422 8.86 12.09 -1.91
C ALA A 422 8.93 11.62 -3.35
N LEU A 423 9.96 10.85 -3.70
CA LEU A 423 10.03 10.12 -4.96
C LEU A 423 8.89 9.07 -5.06
N LYS A 424 8.29 8.61 -3.95
CA LYS A 424 7.08 7.76 -3.92
C LYS A 424 5.76 8.52 -4.02
N ILE A 425 5.71 9.83 -3.73
CA ILE A 425 4.46 10.61 -3.53
C ILE A 425 4.22 11.62 -4.68
N ARG A 426 5.02 11.59 -5.74
CA ARG A 426 4.90 12.55 -6.85
C ARG A 426 3.87 12.17 -7.93
N ASN A 427 2.81 11.43 -7.57
CA ASN A 427 1.60 11.20 -8.37
C ASN A 427 0.34 11.55 -7.54
N LEU A 428 0.28 12.78 -7.04
CA LEU A 428 -0.96 13.45 -6.68
C LEU A 428 -1.05 14.71 -7.53
N ASP A 429 -1.44 14.53 -8.79
CA ASP A 429 -2.05 15.62 -9.55
C ASP A 429 -3.55 15.61 -9.23
N ILE A 430 -3.92 16.63 -8.44
CA ILE A 430 -5.23 17.25 -8.15
C ILE A 430 -6.28 16.39 -7.43
#